data_AF-A0A3R5Z4U2-F1
#
_entry.id   AF-A0A3R5Z4U2-F1
#
_cell.length_a   1.000
_cell.length_b   1.000
_cell.length_c   1.000
_cell.angle_alpha   90.00
_cell.angle_beta   90.00
_cell.angle_gamma   90.00
#
_symmetry.space_group_name_H-M   'P 1'
#
loop_
_entity.id
_entity.type
_entity.pdbx_description
1 polymer ?
#
loop_
_entity_poly.entity_id
_entity_poly.type
_entity_poly.pdbx_seq_one_letter_code
_entity_poly.pdbx_strand_id
1 'polypeptide(L)'
;MLEEWFNLSYFHTTFLGFWWNVLYIVPYLGCLFYIIQKKDEVLKQIFVWPFFISLVTIFNPFIMEWVLKKLGWRDRYSRFYWILPVMFLCAFMGAKLIVRQKKGAERNILFLFLLCFLYLCSGRATAIELDDNVYKIDQSVIEVSDMIGRNKDTKNPVVLCDADLYYWLRQYDPSVVLAVSNKVMDLYQFQSASGIDPEEQYKNNKRALSMFTRGVEIDPETANKLLKKNKVQYFVRNTEYYSDYYMDLLDLVYVDKVDGYELYRCNND
;
A
#
# COMPACT_ATOMS: atom_id res chain seq x y z
N MET A 1 27.77 -18.12 -1.58
CA MET A 1 27.70 -18.57 -2.99
C MET A 1 26.28 -18.85 -3.47
N LEU A 2 25.60 -19.98 -3.15
CA LEU A 2 24.23 -20.22 -3.66
C LEU A 2 23.20 -19.17 -3.19
N GLU A 3 23.28 -18.75 -1.93
CA GLU A 3 22.41 -17.68 -1.39
C GLU A 3 22.61 -16.32 -2.07
N GLU A 4 23.84 -15.98 -2.45
CA GLU A 4 24.15 -14.71 -3.12
C GLU A 4 23.68 -14.70 -4.58
N TRP A 5 23.76 -15.85 -5.26
CA TRP A 5 23.37 -15.96 -6.67
C TRP A 5 21.84 -16.00 -6.86
N PHE A 6 21.14 -16.67 -5.94
CA PHE A 6 19.69 -16.90 -6.01
C PHE A 6 18.87 -16.04 -5.05
N ASN A 7 19.51 -15.22 -4.22
CA ASN A 7 18.87 -14.31 -3.28
C ASN A 7 17.78 -15.00 -2.44
N LEU A 8 18.12 -16.16 -1.87
CA LEU A 8 17.18 -17.03 -1.18
C LEU A 8 16.50 -16.33 0.01
N SER A 9 17.19 -15.38 0.65
CA SER A 9 16.63 -14.54 1.71
C SER A 9 15.44 -13.72 1.24
N TYR A 10 15.48 -13.16 0.03
CA TYR A 10 14.36 -12.42 -0.56
C TYR A 10 13.12 -13.30 -0.78
N PHE A 11 13.29 -14.52 -1.31
CA PHE A 11 12.18 -15.45 -1.50
C PHE A 11 11.60 -15.91 -0.16
N HIS A 12 12.46 -16.18 0.81
CA HIS A 12 12.05 -16.57 2.15
C HIS A 12 11.26 -15.47 2.87
N THR A 13 11.74 -14.22 2.86
CA THR A 13 11.03 -13.10 3.47
C THR A 13 9.71 -12.80 2.76
N THR A 14 9.68 -12.87 1.42
CA THR A 14 8.45 -12.69 0.65
C THR A 14 7.43 -13.78 0.99
N PHE A 15 7.87 -15.03 1.10
CA PHE A 15 7.03 -16.16 1.48
C PHE A 15 6.44 -15.98 2.89
N LEU A 16 7.28 -15.69 3.89
CA LEU A 16 6.81 -15.49 5.27
C LEU A 16 5.85 -14.30 5.38
N GLY A 17 6.14 -13.21 4.65
CA GLY A 17 5.27 -12.04 4.59
C GLY A 17 3.89 -12.37 4.02
N PHE A 18 3.83 -13.07 2.89
CA PHE A 18 2.56 -13.47 2.27
C PHE A 18 1.74 -14.40 3.17
N TRP A 19 2.40 -15.40 3.79
CA TRP A 19 1.71 -16.42 4.58
C TRP A 19 1.49 -16.04 6.05
N TRP A 20 1.75 -14.78 6.43
CA TRP A 20 1.69 -14.30 7.81
C TRP A 20 2.42 -15.24 8.78
N ASN A 21 3.74 -15.36 8.62
CA ASN A 21 4.58 -16.24 9.44
C ASN A 21 4.06 -17.69 9.52
N VAL A 22 3.54 -18.23 8.41
CA VAL A 22 3.03 -19.61 8.26
C VAL A 22 1.56 -19.81 8.70
N LEU A 23 0.90 -18.79 9.28
CA LEU A 23 -0.48 -18.93 9.77
C LEU A 23 -1.48 -19.42 8.70
N TYR A 24 -1.43 -18.87 7.48
CA TYR A 24 -2.39 -19.19 6.43
C TYR A 24 -2.02 -20.41 5.59
N ILE A 25 -0.74 -20.81 5.56
CA ILE A 25 -0.31 -21.94 4.74
C ILE A 25 -0.69 -23.28 5.37
N VAL A 26 -0.73 -23.36 6.70
CA VAL A 26 -1.13 -24.58 7.42
C VAL A 26 -2.55 -25.05 7.07
N PRO A 27 -3.61 -24.22 7.22
CA PRO A 27 -4.96 -24.63 6.85
C PRO A 27 -5.08 -24.92 5.36
N TYR A 28 -4.37 -24.17 4.51
CA TYR A 28 -4.35 -24.38 3.06
C TYR A 28 -3.78 -25.76 2.68
N LEU A 29 -2.60 -26.11 3.21
CA LEU A 29 -2.00 -27.44 2.99
C LEU A 29 -2.88 -28.56 3.56
N GLY A 30 -3.51 -28.33 4.72
CA GLY A 30 -4.51 -29.25 5.28
C GLY A 30 -5.68 -29.50 4.32
N CYS A 31 -6.18 -28.46 3.66
CA CYS A 31 -7.24 -28.57 2.65
C CYS A 31 -6.77 -29.35 1.42
N LEU A 32 -5.55 -29.09 0.92
CA LEU A 32 -4.99 -29.82 -0.22
C LEU A 32 -4.80 -31.31 0.11
N PHE A 33 -4.24 -31.61 1.28
CA PHE A 33 -4.08 -32.98 1.75
C PHE A 33 -5.42 -33.71 1.85
N TYR A 34 -6.44 -33.04 2.38
CA TYR A 34 -7.80 -33.57 2.44
C TYR A 34 -8.36 -33.91 1.05
N ILE A 35 -8.17 -33.05 0.05
CA ILE A 35 -8.61 -33.29 -1.33
C ILE A 35 -7.89 -34.50 -1.93
N ILE A 36 -6.57 -34.62 -1.71
CA ILE A 36 -5.77 -35.76 -2.17
C ILE A 36 -6.33 -37.07 -1.60
N GLN A 37 -6.62 -37.11 -0.30
CA GLN A 37 -7.18 -38.27 0.40
C GLN A 37 -8.57 -38.65 -0.12
N LYS A 38 -9.42 -37.66 -0.43
CA LYS A 38 -10.78 -37.92 -0.95
C LYS A 38 -10.82 -38.38 -2.39
N LYS A 39 -9.70 -38.34 -3.12
CA LYS A 39 -9.58 -38.75 -4.53
C LYS A 39 -10.61 -38.06 -5.45
N ASP A 40 -10.96 -36.82 -5.13
CA ASP A 40 -11.85 -36.00 -5.95
C ASP A 40 -11.04 -35.38 -7.09
N GLU A 41 -11.14 -35.97 -8.29
CA GLU A 41 -10.31 -35.57 -9.44
C GLU A 41 -10.58 -34.15 -9.90
N VAL A 42 -11.82 -33.66 -9.78
CA VAL A 42 -12.17 -32.28 -10.15
C VAL A 42 -11.50 -31.30 -9.19
N LEU A 43 -11.62 -31.52 -7.88
CA LEU A 43 -10.96 -30.66 -6.90
C LEU A 43 -9.42 -30.73 -6.97
N LYS A 44 -8.85 -31.88 -7.34
CA LYS A 44 -7.40 -31.99 -7.58
C LYS A 44 -6.96 -31.14 -8.77
N GLN A 45 -7.70 -31.16 -9.87
CA GLN A 45 -7.43 -30.34 -11.06
C GLN A 45 -7.52 -28.85 -10.78
N ILE A 46 -8.44 -28.42 -9.92
CA ILE A 46 -8.65 -27.00 -9.61
C ILE A 46 -7.64 -26.49 -8.57
N PHE A 47 -7.33 -27.28 -7.54
CA PHE A 47 -6.57 -26.78 -6.38
C PHE A 47 -5.18 -27.41 -6.22
N VAL A 48 -5.08 -28.74 -6.37
CA VAL A 48 -3.86 -29.48 -6.04
C VAL A 48 -2.81 -29.35 -7.14
N TRP A 49 -3.19 -29.66 -8.39
CA TRP A 49 -2.26 -29.60 -9.51
C TRP A 49 -1.72 -28.18 -9.78
N PRO A 50 -2.55 -27.11 -9.78
CA PRO A 50 -2.04 -25.76 -9.94
C PRO A 50 -1.07 -25.35 -8.82
N PHE A 51 -1.30 -25.78 -7.59
CA PHE A 51 -0.36 -25.53 -6.48
C PHE A 51 0.99 -26.21 -6.73
N PHE A 52 1.01 -27.50 -7.09
CA PHE A 52 2.27 -28.21 -7.37
C PHE A 52 3.00 -27.64 -8.59
N ILE A 53 2.29 -27.32 -9.66
CA ILE A 53 2.87 -26.66 -10.84
C ILE A 53 3.50 -25.32 -10.43
N SER A 54 2.79 -24.52 -9.64
CA SER A 54 3.29 -23.23 -9.14
C SER A 54 4.52 -23.42 -8.25
N LEU A 55 4.57 -24.48 -7.43
CA LEU A 55 5.72 -24.78 -6.58
C LEU A 55 6.98 -25.10 -7.38
N VAL A 56 6.84 -25.86 -8.47
CA VAL A 56 7.96 -26.22 -9.34
C VAL A 56 8.40 -25.06 -10.24
N THR A 57 7.50 -24.13 -10.56
CA THR A 57 7.74 -23.02 -11.50
C THR A 57 7.94 -21.67 -10.80
N ILE A 58 6.85 -21.05 -10.36
CA ILE A 58 6.77 -19.68 -9.83
C ILE A 58 7.35 -19.56 -8.40
N PHE A 59 7.25 -20.58 -7.57
CA PHE A 59 7.81 -20.57 -6.22
C PHE A 59 9.18 -21.25 -6.15
N ASN A 60 9.72 -21.68 -7.29
CA ASN A 60 11.06 -22.20 -7.38
C ASN A 60 12.06 -21.03 -7.57
N PRO A 61 12.89 -20.71 -6.56
CA PRO A 61 13.81 -19.57 -6.63
C PRO A 61 14.87 -19.72 -7.73
N PHE A 62 15.23 -20.96 -8.11
CA PHE A 62 16.22 -21.22 -9.15
C PHE A 62 15.73 -20.80 -10.54
N ILE A 63 14.42 -20.92 -10.78
CA ILE A 63 13.79 -20.48 -12.04
C ILE A 63 13.47 -18.98 -11.93
N MET A 64 12.80 -18.59 -10.85
CA MET A 64 12.26 -17.23 -10.76
C MET A 64 13.30 -16.16 -10.55
N GLU A 65 14.42 -16.39 -9.86
CA GLU A 65 15.46 -15.36 -9.76
C GLU A 65 16.00 -14.97 -11.15
N TRP A 66 16.15 -15.96 -12.04
CA TRP A 66 16.56 -15.70 -13.42
C TRP A 66 15.51 -14.89 -14.20
N VAL A 67 14.23 -15.26 -14.09
CA VAL A 67 13.11 -14.53 -14.72
C VAL A 67 13.02 -13.09 -14.20
N LEU A 68 13.11 -12.91 -12.88
CA LEU A 68 12.99 -11.62 -12.21
C LEU A 68 14.14 -10.67 -12.60
N LYS A 69 15.38 -11.19 -12.72
CA LYS A 69 16.53 -10.41 -13.20
C LYS A 69 16.33 -9.96 -14.65
N LYS A 70 15.85 -10.85 -15.52
CA LYS A 70 15.70 -10.56 -16.96
C LYS A 70 14.58 -9.56 -17.24
N LEU A 71 13.48 -9.64 -16.49
CA LEU A 71 12.31 -8.79 -16.69
C LEU A 71 12.30 -7.53 -15.80
N GLY A 72 13.14 -7.48 -14.77
CA GLY A 72 13.12 -6.40 -13.77
C GLY A 72 11.83 -6.38 -12.95
N TRP A 73 11.28 -7.55 -12.63
CA TRP A 73 9.95 -7.69 -11.97
C TRP A 73 10.03 -7.99 -10.48
N ARG A 74 11.18 -7.71 -9.85
CA ARG A 74 11.39 -8.05 -8.44
C ARG A 74 10.39 -7.35 -7.52
N ASP A 75 10.00 -6.13 -7.83
CA ASP A 75 8.98 -5.36 -7.11
C ASP A 75 7.57 -5.97 -7.18
N ARG A 76 7.35 -6.91 -8.11
CA ARG A 76 6.03 -7.50 -8.40
C ARG A 76 5.94 -8.98 -8.04
N TYR A 77 7.04 -9.61 -7.62
CA TYR A 77 7.06 -11.05 -7.38
C TYR A 77 6.02 -11.52 -6.36
N SER A 78 5.79 -10.72 -5.31
CA SER A 78 4.77 -11.02 -4.29
C SER A 78 3.36 -11.22 -4.86
N ARG A 79 3.03 -10.61 -6.01
CA ARG A 79 1.71 -10.71 -6.65
C ARG A 79 1.43 -12.11 -7.21
N PHE A 80 2.47 -12.90 -7.50
CA PHE A 80 2.26 -14.27 -7.98
C PHE A 80 1.62 -15.19 -6.93
N TYR A 81 1.77 -14.86 -5.64
CA TYR A 81 1.08 -15.59 -4.57
C TYR A 81 -0.45 -15.41 -4.63
N TRP A 82 -0.96 -14.32 -5.22
CA TRP A 82 -2.40 -14.08 -5.40
C TRP A 82 -3.06 -15.03 -6.41
N ILE A 83 -2.26 -15.73 -7.22
CA ILE A 83 -2.76 -16.75 -8.16
C ILE A 83 -3.26 -17.98 -7.40
N LEU A 84 -2.71 -18.25 -6.20
CA LEU A 84 -3.17 -19.36 -5.38
C LEU A 84 -4.56 -19.06 -4.82
N PRO A 85 -5.56 -19.93 -5.03
CA PRO A 85 -6.93 -19.73 -4.53
C PRO A 85 -7.04 -20.09 -3.04
N VAL A 86 -6.14 -19.57 -2.20
CA VAL A 86 -6.01 -19.90 -0.77
C VAL A 86 -7.29 -19.59 -0.02
N MET A 87 -7.76 -18.34 -0.11
CA MET A 87 -8.95 -17.86 0.61
C MET A 87 -10.20 -18.64 0.19
N PHE A 88 -10.37 -18.86 -1.12
CA PHE A 88 -11.51 -19.60 -1.66
C PHE A 88 -11.52 -21.07 -1.20
N LEU A 89 -10.37 -21.74 -1.26
CA LEU A 89 -10.28 -23.14 -0.83
C LEU A 89 -10.57 -23.28 0.67
N CYS A 90 -9.95 -22.45 1.50
CA CYS A 90 -10.16 -22.48 2.95
C CYS A 90 -11.62 -22.19 3.32
N ALA A 91 -12.25 -21.19 2.69
CA ALA A 91 -13.65 -20.86 2.92
C ALA A 91 -14.59 -22.00 2.48
N PHE A 92 -14.38 -22.54 1.27
CA PHE A 92 -15.14 -23.67 0.74
C PHE A 92 -15.04 -24.90 1.65
N MET A 93 -13.83 -25.22 2.11
CA MET A 93 -13.58 -26.36 3.00
C MET A 93 -14.17 -26.14 4.39
N GLY A 94 -14.05 -24.93 4.95
CA GLY A 94 -14.70 -24.56 6.20
C GLY A 94 -16.22 -24.75 6.15
N ALA A 95 -16.86 -24.23 5.10
CA ALA A 95 -18.30 -24.42 4.87
C ALA A 95 -18.68 -25.90 4.71
N LYS A 96 -17.89 -26.66 3.93
CA LYS A 96 -18.11 -28.10 3.71
C LYS A 96 -17.97 -28.90 5.00
N LEU A 97 -17.07 -28.52 5.90
CA LEU A 97 -16.91 -29.15 7.21
C LEU A 97 -18.14 -28.88 8.10
N ILE A 98 -18.63 -27.64 8.15
CA ILE A 98 -19.83 -27.27 8.92
C ILE A 98 -21.06 -28.06 8.44
N VAL A 99 -21.28 -28.12 7.13
CA VAL A 99 -22.46 -28.81 6.55
C VAL A 99 -22.44 -30.32 6.80
N ARG A 100 -21.25 -30.92 6.89
CA ARG A 100 -21.10 -32.35 7.17
C ARG A 100 -21.38 -32.74 8.62
N GLN A 101 -21.28 -31.80 9.57
CA GLN A 101 -21.60 -32.10 10.95
C GLN A 101 -23.12 -32.29 11.12
N LYS A 102 -23.51 -33.31 11.90
CA LYS A 102 -24.92 -33.48 12.29
C LYS A 102 -25.40 -32.23 13.01
N LYS A 103 -26.69 -31.89 12.86
CA LYS A 103 -27.31 -30.81 13.64
C LYS A 103 -27.11 -31.12 15.13
N GLY A 104 -26.30 -30.32 15.82
CA GLY A 104 -25.91 -30.58 17.22
C GLY A 104 -24.81 -29.63 17.71
N ALA A 105 -24.37 -29.83 18.95
CA ALA A 105 -23.39 -28.98 19.63
C ALA A 105 -22.05 -28.89 18.88
N GLU A 106 -21.57 -29.99 18.29
CA GLU A 106 -20.32 -30.05 17.53
C GLU A 106 -20.28 -29.07 16.35
N ARG A 107 -21.38 -28.96 15.61
CA ARG A 107 -21.51 -28.01 14.50
C ARG A 107 -21.44 -26.56 14.99
N ASN A 108 -22.09 -26.27 16.11
CA ASN A 108 -22.10 -24.93 16.70
C ASN A 108 -20.72 -24.56 17.26
N ILE A 109 -20.03 -25.51 17.92
CA ILE A 109 -18.66 -25.33 18.40
C ILE A 109 -17.71 -25.06 17.24
N LEU A 110 -17.79 -25.84 16.15
CA LEU A 110 -16.96 -25.62 14.97
C LEU A 110 -17.23 -24.25 14.33
N PHE A 111 -18.50 -23.85 14.23
CA PHE A 111 -18.87 -22.55 13.69
C PHE A 111 -18.33 -21.39 14.56
N LEU A 112 -18.50 -21.47 15.88
CA LEU A 112 -17.96 -20.48 16.82
C LEU A 112 -16.43 -20.43 16.76
N PHE A 113 -15.76 -21.59 16.68
CA PHE A 113 -14.30 -21.64 16.52
C PHE A 113 -13.85 -20.93 15.25
N LEU A 114 -14.50 -21.17 14.11
CA LEU A 114 -14.17 -20.50 12.85
C LEU A 114 -14.43 -18.99 12.91
N LEU A 115 -15.51 -18.54 13.57
CA LEU A 115 -15.77 -17.12 13.81
C LEU A 115 -14.70 -16.47 14.68
N CYS A 116 -14.32 -17.12 15.80
CA CYS A 116 -13.25 -16.62 16.67
C CYS A 116 -11.91 -16.58 15.94
N PHE A 117 -11.60 -17.61 15.16
CA PHE A 117 -10.39 -17.65 14.33
C PHE A 117 -10.38 -16.50 13.33
N LEU A 118 -11.50 -16.25 12.63
CA LEU A 118 -11.62 -15.12 11.72
C LEU A 118 -11.42 -13.79 12.45
N TYR A 119 -12.10 -13.58 13.58
CA TYR A 119 -11.99 -12.33 14.35
C TYR A 119 -10.57 -12.05 14.85
N LEU A 120 -9.87 -13.08 15.34
CA LEU A 120 -8.47 -12.95 15.79
C LEU A 120 -7.50 -12.71 14.63
N CYS A 121 -7.82 -13.22 13.43
CA CYS A 121 -6.96 -13.10 12.25
C CYS A 121 -7.30 -11.90 11.36
N SER A 122 -8.50 -11.31 11.47
CA SER A 122 -9.01 -10.27 10.56
C SER A 122 -8.50 -8.85 10.83
N GLY A 123 -7.54 -8.68 11.75
CA GLY A 123 -7.12 -7.36 12.20
C GLY A 123 -8.23 -6.62 12.95
N ARG A 124 -7.95 -5.40 13.40
CA ARG A 124 -8.94 -4.56 14.07
C ARG A 124 -10.01 -4.14 13.07
N ALA A 125 -11.29 -4.22 13.46
CA ALA A 125 -12.37 -3.62 12.69
C ALA A 125 -12.06 -2.13 12.54
N THR A 126 -11.90 -1.67 11.29
CA THR A 126 -11.86 -0.24 10.98
C THR A 126 -13.22 0.33 11.36
N ALA A 127 -13.23 1.52 11.97
CA ALA A 127 -14.47 2.22 12.26
C ALA A 127 -15.28 2.33 10.95
N ILE A 128 -16.58 2.03 11.03
CA ILE A 128 -17.48 2.26 9.90
C ILE A 128 -17.74 3.76 9.91
N GLU A 129 -16.98 4.50 9.12
CA GLU A 129 -17.24 5.90 8.84
C GLU A 129 -18.31 5.99 7.75
N LEU A 130 -19.25 6.91 7.92
CA LEU A 130 -20.26 7.18 6.91
C LEU A 130 -19.60 7.96 5.77
N ASP A 131 -19.89 7.59 4.53
CA ASP A 131 -19.37 8.30 3.36
C ASP A 131 -19.92 9.75 3.34
N ASP A 132 -19.05 10.75 3.32
CA ASP A 132 -19.45 12.17 3.28
C ASP A 132 -20.04 12.58 1.93
N ASN A 133 -19.64 11.90 0.85
CA ASN A 133 -20.02 12.24 -0.53
C ASN A 133 -20.20 10.99 -1.41
N VAL A 134 -20.77 11.20 -2.60
CA VAL A 134 -21.05 10.14 -3.59
C VAL A 134 -19.78 9.42 -4.07
N TYR A 135 -18.63 10.09 -3.99
CA TYR A 135 -17.35 9.53 -4.42
C TYR A 135 -16.69 8.64 -3.36
N LYS A 136 -17.21 8.63 -2.12
CA LYS A 136 -16.69 7.82 -1.00
C LYS A 136 -15.22 8.12 -0.71
N ILE A 137 -14.86 9.39 -0.83
CA ILE A 137 -13.55 9.94 -0.47
C ILE A 137 -13.77 11.06 0.52
N ASP A 138 -12.71 11.46 1.21
CA ASP A 138 -12.76 12.61 2.09
C ASP A 138 -13.16 13.88 1.31
N GLN A 139 -14.06 14.68 1.86
CA GLN A 139 -14.58 15.89 1.22
C GLN A 139 -13.46 16.91 0.92
N SER A 140 -12.41 16.97 1.75
CA SER A 140 -11.25 17.83 1.54
C SER A 140 -10.55 17.55 0.20
N VAL A 141 -10.59 16.31 -0.30
CA VAL A 141 -9.98 15.94 -1.59
C VAL A 141 -10.66 16.66 -2.75
N ILE A 142 -12.00 16.72 -2.70
CA ILE A 142 -12.82 17.39 -3.71
C ILE A 142 -12.57 18.90 -3.63
N GLU A 143 -12.60 19.45 -2.42
CA GLU A 143 -12.41 20.88 -2.17
C GLU A 143 -11.01 21.35 -2.60
N VAL A 144 -9.96 20.58 -2.30
CA VAL A 144 -8.60 20.88 -2.76
C VAL A 144 -8.49 20.78 -4.29
N SER A 145 -9.10 19.76 -4.91
CA SER A 145 -9.11 19.63 -6.38
C SER A 145 -9.80 20.83 -7.03
N ASP A 146 -10.95 21.27 -6.52
CA ASP A 146 -11.67 22.44 -7.01
C ASP A 146 -10.88 23.74 -6.74
N MET A 147 -10.22 23.85 -5.60
CA MET A 147 -9.32 24.96 -5.25
C MET A 147 -8.15 25.07 -6.24
N ILE A 148 -7.50 23.96 -6.59
CA ILE A 148 -6.47 23.92 -7.64
C ILE A 148 -7.08 24.26 -9.00
N GLY A 149 -8.25 23.69 -9.33
CA GLY A 149 -8.95 23.89 -10.59
C GLY A 149 -9.32 25.35 -10.86
N ARG A 150 -9.72 26.10 -9.84
CA ARG A 150 -10.04 27.54 -9.92
C ARG A 150 -8.81 28.41 -10.13
N ASN A 151 -7.64 27.97 -9.67
CA ASN A 151 -6.41 28.78 -9.65
C ASN A 151 -5.37 28.35 -10.70
N LYS A 152 -5.54 27.20 -11.38
CA LYS A 152 -4.55 26.68 -12.32
C LYS A 152 -4.42 27.52 -13.59
N ASP A 153 -3.19 27.87 -13.93
CA ASP A 153 -2.86 28.54 -15.21
C ASP A 153 -2.56 27.53 -16.33
N THR A 154 -2.36 26.26 -15.98
CA THR A 154 -2.04 25.19 -16.93
C THR A 154 -3.10 24.09 -16.90
N LYS A 155 -3.24 23.37 -18.03
CA LYS A 155 -4.16 22.23 -18.11
C LYS A 155 -3.86 21.16 -17.07
N ASN A 156 -2.56 20.90 -16.84
CA ASN A 156 -2.07 19.85 -15.96
C ASN A 156 -1.09 20.45 -14.94
N PRO A 157 -1.59 21.02 -13.82
CA PRO A 157 -0.75 21.66 -12.83
C PRO A 157 0.13 20.64 -12.10
N VAL A 158 1.37 21.02 -11.81
CA VAL A 158 2.30 20.20 -11.01
C VAL A 158 2.13 20.55 -9.54
N VAL A 159 1.69 19.59 -8.73
CA VAL A 159 1.26 19.81 -7.34
C VAL A 159 2.07 18.96 -6.38
N LEU A 160 2.52 19.55 -5.27
CA LEU A 160 3.06 18.82 -4.13
C LEU A 160 2.06 18.91 -2.97
N CYS A 161 1.73 17.79 -2.36
CA CYS A 161 0.86 17.69 -1.20
C CYS A 161 1.42 16.64 -0.23
N ASP A 162 0.83 16.54 0.95
CA ASP A 162 1.17 15.52 1.93
C ASP A 162 0.78 14.10 1.48
N ALA A 163 1.27 13.12 2.24
CA ALA A 163 1.08 11.70 1.96
C ALA A 163 -0.39 11.24 2.05
N ASP A 164 -1.22 11.88 2.88
CA ASP A 164 -2.61 11.49 3.07
C ASP A 164 -3.45 11.94 1.86
N LEU A 165 -3.22 13.17 1.37
CA LEU A 165 -3.91 13.69 0.19
C LEU A 165 -3.42 13.08 -1.14
N TYR A 166 -2.15 12.68 -1.22
CA TYR A 166 -1.46 12.30 -2.46
C TYR A 166 -2.19 11.24 -3.31
N TYR A 167 -2.64 10.14 -2.68
CA TYR A 167 -3.29 9.06 -3.44
C TYR A 167 -4.71 9.45 -3.88
N TRP A 168 -5.45 10.15 -3.04
CA TRP A 168 -6.83 10.53 -3.30
C TRP A 168 -6.95 11.62 -4.36
N LEU A 169 -6.11 12.66 -4.29
CA LEU A 169 -6.18 13.80 -5.21
C LEU A 169 -6.03 13.36 -6.67
N ARG A 170 -5.06 12.49 -6.95
CA ARG A 170 -4.84 11.95 -8.31
C ARG A 170 -5.88 10.93 -8.75
N GLN A 171 -6.49 10.21 -7.81
CA GLN A 171 -7.58 9.29 -8.12
C GLN A 171 -8.86 10.05 -8.49
N TYR A 172 -9.13 11.16 -7.81
CA TYR A 172 -10.28 12.01 -8.06
C TYR A 172 -10.10 12.88 -9.32
N ASP A 173 -9.00 13.63 -9.42
CA ASP A 173 -8.70 14.51 -10.55
C ASP A 173 -7.42 14.07 -11.28
N PRO A 174 -7.54 13.37 -12.44
CA PRO A 174 -6.39 12.91 -13.21
C PRO A 174 -5.65 14.03 -13.95
N SER A 175 -6.17 15.26 -13.98
CA SER A 175 -5.47 16.40 -14.59
C SER A 175 -4.32 16.91 -13.72
N VAL A 176 -4.37 16.66 -12.41
CA VAL A 176 -3.31 17.05 -11.46
C VAL A 176 -2.10 16.12 -11.60
N VAL A 177 -0.92 16.72 -11.80
CA VAL A 177 0.36 16.00 -11.88
C VAL A 177 1.07 16.11 -10.53
N LEU A 178 1.17 15.01 -9.80
CA LEU A 178 1.89 15.01 -8.53
C LEU A 178 3.41 15.14 -8.76
N ALA A 179 4.05 16.06 -8.02
CA ALA A 179 5.46 16.40 -8.15
C ALA A 179 6.42 15.29 -7.69
N VAL A 180 5.91 14.30 -6.94
CA VAL A 180 6.68 13.20 -6.37
C VAL A 180 6.17 11.86 -6.88
N SER A 181 7.07 10.88 -6.92
CA SER A 181 6.72 9.50 -7.25
C SER A 181 6.25 8.74 -6.00
N ASN A 182 5.47 7.67 -6.18
CA ASN A 182 5.10 6.76 -5.09
C ASN A 182 6.29 6.24 -4.29
N LYS A 183 7.42 5.91 -4.96
CA LYS A 183 8.65 5.46 -4.28
C LYS A 183 9.22 6.48 -3.29
N VAL A 184 8.97 7.78 -3.50
CA VAL A 184 9.37 8.84 -2.56
C VAL A 184 8.38 8.86 -1.40
N MET A 185 7.08 8.80 -1.66
CA MET A 185 6.05 8.71 -0.61
C MET A 185 6.24 7.49 0.30
N ASP A 186 6.70 6.37 -0.25
CA ASP A 186 6.83 5.10 0.46
C ASP A 186 8.01 5.02 1.44
N LEU A 187 9.01 5.91 1.37
CA LEU A 187 10.27 5.81 2.14
C LEU A 187 10.05 5.82 3.66
N TYR A 188 9.15 6.67 4.15
CA TYR A 188 8.82 6.82 5.57
C TYR A 188 7.37 6.46 5.88
N GLN A 189 6.71 5.67 5.02
CA GLN A 189 5.25 5.43 5.09
C GLN A 189 4.76 4.94 6.47
N PHE A 190 5.61 4.19 7.20
CA PHE A 190 5.31 3.60 8.50
C PHE A 190 5.90 4.38 9.70
N GLN A 191 6.39 5.60 9.50
CA GLN A 191 7.00 6.42 10.56
C GLN A 191 6.21 7.72 10.75
N SER A 192 5.95 8.12 12.00
CA SER A 192 5.44 9.47 12.30
C SER A 192 6.54 10.50 12.05
N ALA A 193 6.18 11.77 11.85
CA ALA A 193 7.14 12.86 11.68
C ALA A 193 8.21 12.88 12.79
N SER A 194 7.81 12.64 14.04
CA SER A 194 8.70 12.57 15.21
C SER A 194 9.68 11.39 15.22
N GLY A 195 9.40 10.34 14.46
CA GLY A 195 10.24 9.14 14.38
C GLY A 195 11.33 9.24 13.31
N ILE A 196 11.29 10.26 12.46
CA ILE A 196 12.24 10.40 11.35
C ILE A 196 13.43 11.23 11.82
N ASP A 197 14.63 10.68 11.64
CA ASP A 197 15.89 11.36 11.95
C ASP A 197 16.09 12.59 11.04
N PRO A 198 16.18 13.83 11.57
CA PRO A 198 16.38 15.03 10.79
C PRO A 198 17.63 14.99 9.90
N GLU A 199 18.67 14.25 10.27
CA GLU A 199 19.91 14.13 9.49
C GLU A 199 19.72 13.35 8.17
N GLU A 200 18.62 12.59 8.05
CA GLU A 200 18.27 11.85 6.84
C GLU A 200 18.09 12.76 5.62
N GLN A 201 17.72 14.02 5.83
CA GLN A 201 17.47 14.99 4.77
C GLN A 201 18.72 15.24 3.91
N TYR A 202 19.91 15.24 4.52
CA TYR A 202 21.18 15.52 3.86
C TYR A 202 21.73 14.34 3.07
N LYS A 203 21.23 13.12 3.30
CA LYS A 203 21.69 11.90 2.60
C LYS A 203 21.30 11.91 1.13
N ASN A 204 20.08 12.36 0.81
CA ASN A 204 19.58 12.45 -0.57
C ASN A 204 18.31 13.32 -0.65
N ASN A 205 18.21 14.12 -1.72
CA ASN A 205 16.99 14.85 -2.14
C ASN A 205 15.69 14.05 -2.03
N LYS A 206 15.69 12.74 -2.35
CA LYS A 206 14.48 11.90 -2.24
C LYS A 206 14.02 11.71 -0.80
N ARG A 207 14.96 11.63 0.15
CA ARG A 207 14.65 11.48 1.58
C ARG A 207 14.11 12.79 2.12
N ALA A 208 14.81 13.91 1.88
CA ALA A 208 14.32 15.24 2.24
C ALA A 208 12.90 15.51 1.69
N LEU A 209 12.65 15.18 0.42
CA LEU A 209 11.33 15.36 -0.18
C LEU A 209 10.24 14.47 0.44
N SER A 210 10.58 13.22 0.77
CA SER A 210 9.67 12.31 1.48
C SER A 210 9.36 12.79 2.91
N MET A 211 10.38 13.29 3.62
CA MET A 211 10.24 13.91 4.94
C MET A 211 9.30 15.10 4.87
N PHE A 212 9.52 15.99 3.90
CA PHE A 212 8.68 17.15 3.66
C PHE A 212 7.22 16.71 3.47
N THR A 213 6.92 15.76 2.58
CA THR A 213 5.54 15.27 2.37
C THR A 213 4.86 14.61 3.58
N ARG A 214 5.58 14.39 4.69
CA ARG A 214 5.03 13.89 5.96
C ARG A 214 4.98 14.95 7.06
N GLY A 215 5.06 16.23 6.69
CA GLY A 215 5.00 17.34 7.63
C GLY A 215 6.28 17.58 8.43
N VAL A 216 7.42 17.00 8.03
CA VAL A 216 8.71 17.29 8.66
C VAL A 216 9.28 18.57 8.07
N GLU A 217 9.56 19.55 8.93
CA GLU A 217 10.27 20.78 8.58
C GLU A 217 11.74 20.45 8.26
N ILE A 218 12.05 20.36 6.96
CA ILE A 218 13.43 20.23 6.46
C ILE A 218 14.05 21.62 6.30
N ASP A 219 15.37 21.70 6.14
CA ASP A 219 16.08 22.93 5.83
C ASP A 219 15.37 23.75 4.72
N PRO A 220 14.98 25.03 4.97
CA PRO A 220 14.19 25.83 4.02
C PRO A 220 14.86 26.03 2.66
N GLU A 221 16.19 26.17 2.61
CA GLU A 221 16.91 26.28 1.34
C GLU A 221 16.77 24.99 0.54
N THR A 222 16.87 23.85 1.22
CA THR A 222 16.65 22.52 0.64
C THR A 222 15.21 22.36 0.16
N ALA A 223 14.21 22.76 0.93
CA ALA A 223 12.80 22.73 0.54
C ALA A 223 12.55 23.55 -0.74
N ASN A 224 12.96 24.82 -0.75
CA ASN A 224 12.82 25.71 -1.90
C ASN A 224 13.52 25.15 -3.15
N LYS A 225 14.74 24.63 -2.98
CA LYS A 225 15.47 23.96 -4.07
C LYS A 225 14.72 22.75 -4.62
N LEU A 226 14.10 21.95 -3.76
CA LEU A 226 13.34 20.76 -4.18
C LEU A 226 12.04 21.15 -4.89
N LEU A 227 11.32 22.16 -4.41
CA LEU A 227 10.13 22.68 -5.07
C LEU A 227 10.45 23.14 -6.50
N LYS A 228 11.49 23.96 -6.66
CA LYS A 228 11.96 24.44 -7.97
C LYS A 228 12.44 23.29 -8.87
N LYS A 229 13.26 22.38 -8.33
CA LYS A 229 13.80 21.23 -9.08
C LYS A 229 12.71 20.30 -9.61
N ASN A 230 11.64 20.09 -8.85
CA ASN A 230 10.51 19.25 -9.25
C ASN A 230 9.45 20.04 -10.04
N LYS A 231 9.71 21.32 -10.34
CA LYS A 231 8.81 22.23 -11.10
C LYS A 231 7.43 22.30 -10.46
N VAL A 232 7.37 22.31 -9.13
CA VAL A 232 6.13 22.41 -8.38
C VAL A 232 5.51 23.76 -8.70
N GLN A 233 4.27 23.77 -9.18
CA GLN A 233 3.51 25.01 -9.43
C GLN A 233 2.69 25.38 -8.20
N TYR A 234 2.11 24.36 -7.54
CA TYR A 234 1.30 24.53 -6.35
C TYR A 234 1.76 23.60 -5.23
N PHE A 235 1.89 24.15 -4.04
CA PHE A 235 2.07 23.40 -2.81
C PHE A 235 0.76 23.45 -2.01
N VAL A 236 0.22 22.27 -1.69
CA VAL A 236 -0.95 22.13 -0.82
C VAL A 236 -0.43 21.79 0.57
N ARG A 237 -0.55 22.75 1.50
CA ARG A 237 -0.19 22.58 2.90
C ARG A 237 -1.37 21.99 3.66
N ASN A 238 -1.16 20.88 4.36
CA ASN A 238 -2.03 20.46 5.44
C ASN A 238 -1.85 21.43 6.63
N THR A 239 -2.92 22.01 7.16
CA THR A 239 -2.84 23.01 8.24
C THR A 239 -2.31 22.47 9.56
N GLU A 240 -2.35 21.15 9.77
CA GLU A 240 -1.72 20.49 10.92
C GLU A 240 -0.19 20.38 10.76
N TYR A 241 0.32 20.58 9.56
CA TYR A 241 1.74 20.45 9.23
C TYR A 241 2.40 21.82 9.07
N TYR A 242 3.67 21.84 9.48
CA TYR A 242 4.57 22.99 9.47
C TYR A 242 4.07 24.18 10.29
N SER A 243 4.98 24.81 11.01
CA SER A 243 4.73 26.06 11.72
C SER A 243 4.58 27.22 10.73
N ASP A 244 3.83 28.25 11.13
CA ASP A 244 3.70 29.47 10.31
C ASP A 244 5.06 30.14 10.09
N TYR A 245 5.92 30.12 11.12
CA TYR A 245 7.31 30.58 11.01
C TYR A 245 8.07 29.85 9.90
N TYR A 246 7.91 28.53 9.79
CA TYR A 246 8.56 27.76 8.73
C TYR A 246 8.03 28.12 7.35
N MET A 247 6.72 28.32 7.21
CA MET A 247 6.10 28.71 5.95
C MET A 247 6.60 30.08 5.45
N ASP A 248 6.85 31.03 6.35
CA ASP A 248 7.42 32.34 6.03
C ASP A 248 8.86 32.26 5.48
N LEU A 249 9.58 31.15 5.72
CA LEU A 249 10.92 30.91 5.19
C LEU A 249 10.92 30.31 3.77
N LEU A 250 9.76 29.88 3.27
CA LEU A 250 9.62 29.28 1.95
C LEU A 250 9.29 30.33 0.89
N ASP A 251 9.77 30.11 -0.33
CA ASP A 251 9.54 30.97 -1.50
C ASP A 251 8.17 30.67 -2.12
N LEU A 252 7.12 30.94 -1.34
CA LEU A 252 5.73 30.58 -1.60
C LEU A 252 4.82 31.80 -1.50
N VAL A 253 3.80 31.86 -2.35
CA VAL A 253 2.76 32.89 -2.33
C VAL A 253 1.43 32.25 -1.98
N TYR A 254 0.78 32.70 -0.91
CA TYR A 254 -0.55 32.22 -0.53
C TYR A 254 -1.58 32.51 -1.63
N VAL A 255 -2.47 31.55 -1.89
CA VAL A 255 -3.49 31.64 -2.96
C VAL A 255 -4.92 31.55 -2.41
N ASP A 256 -5.25 30.44 -1.74
CA ASP A 256 -6.61 30.15 -1.27
C ASP A 256 -6.55 29.11 -0.14
N LYS A 257 -7.69 28.82 0.50
CA LYS A 257 -7.81 27.76 1.51
C LYS A 257 -9.15 27.05 1.47
N VAL A 258 -9.15 25.83 1.98
CA VAL A 258 -10.33 25.00 2.27
C VAL A 258 -10.18 24.40 3.67
N ASP A 259 -11.13 23.60 4.14
CA ASP A 259 -11.01 23.01 5.48
C ASP A 259 -9.81 22.05 5.54
N GLY A 260 -8.96 22.21 6.55
CA GLY A 260 -7.72 21.43 6.73
C GLY A 260 -6.57 21.72 5.76
N TYR A 261 -6.76 22.54 4.71
CA TYR A 261 -5.75 22.72 3.65
C TYR A 261 -5.61 24.16 3.13
N GLU A 262 -4.37 24.55 2.84
CA GLU A 262 -4.00 25.84 2.25
C GLU A 262 -3.27 25.64 0.93
N LEU A 263 -3.56 26.49 -0.06
CA LEU A 263 -2.91 26.48 -1.37
C LEU A 263 -1.87 27.60 -1.47
N TYR A 264 -0.67 27.21 -1.84
CA TYR A 264 0.43 28.12 -2.12
C TYR A 264 0.92 27.95 -3.56
N ARG A 265 1.25 29.05 -4.23
CA ARG A 265 1.92 29.08 -5.52
C ARG A 265 3.43 29.14 -5.30
N CYS A 266 4.19 28.28 -5.98
CA CYS A 266 5.64 28.28 -5.89
C CYS A 266 6.25 29.24 -6.93
N ASN A 267 7.19 30.07 -6.48
CA ASN A 267 7.96 30.92 -7.39
C ASN A 267 9.04 30.06 -8.08
N ASN A 268 8.90 29.86 -9.39
CA ASN A 268 9.84 29.08 -10.20
C ASN A 268 10.77 29.94 -11.07
N ASP A 269 10.81 31.25 -10.82
CA ASP A 269 11.74 32.17 -11.45
C ASP A 269 13.18 31.98 -10.93
#